data_AF-A0A917XTZ0-F1
#
_entry.id   AF-A0A917XTZ0-F1
#
_cell.length_a   1.000
_cell.length_b   1.000
_cell.length_c   1.000
_cell.angle_alpha   90.00
_cell.angle_beta   90.00
_cell.angle_gamma   90.00
#
_symmetry.space_group_name_H-M   'P 1'
#
loop_
_entity.id
_entity.type
_entity.pdbx_description
1 polymer ?
#
loop_
_entity_poly.entity_id
_entity_poly.type
_entity_poly.pdbx_seq_one_letter_code
_entity_poly.pdbx_strand_id
1 'polypeptide(L)'
;MRKITALLVSSVFLLTGCFNPASVSVVEDMYGQALMENEAAVAAYFSEEFLSEHSIEELVEELAAQVRSVEGVKLLNAIELTDKRLNPEIVEELDEMYGERWHYVVNDAGEEDIMTWVVLKTSSQYEIVEAEKVTNEYYNESIK
;
A
#
# COMPACT_ATOMS: atom_id res chain seq x y z
N MET A 1 16.99 -48.48 -35.22
CA MET A 1 18.19 -47.74 -34.76
C MET A 1 18.05 -46.32 -35.30
N ARG A 2 18.00 -45.21 -34.56
CA ARG A 2 18.36 -44.83 -33.19
C ARG A 2 17.31 -43.81 -32.69
N LYS A 3 16.94 -43.91 -31.41
CA LYS A 3 16.38 -42.80 -30.62
C LYS A 3 17.50 -41.79 -30.35
N ILE A 4 17.18 -40.50 -30.22
CA ILE A 4 17.72 -39.48 -29.27
C ILE A 4 17.17 -38.11 -29.72
N THR A 5 16.13 -37.56 -29.09
CA THR A 5 16.10 -36.68 -27.88
C THR A 5 16.33 -35.19 -28.19
N ALA A 6 15.31 -34.36 -27.91
CA ALA A 6 15.35 -33.01 -27.33
C ALA A 6 13.96 -32.38 -27.58
N LEU A 7 12.91 -32.70 -26.81
CA LEU A 7 12.61 -32.05 -25.53
C LEU A 7 12.97 -30.55 -25.56
N LEU A 8 12.23 -29.77 -26.36
CA LEU A 8 12.19 -28.31 -26.25
C LEU A 8 11.32 -27.97 -25.04
N VAL A 9 11.99 -28.08 -23.90
CA VAL A 9 11.58 -27.65 -22.57
C VAL A 9 11.06 -26.21 -22.63
N SER A 10 9.73 -26.08 -22.59
CA SER A 10 9.04 -25.48 -21.44
C SER A 10 9.85 -24.41 -20.70
N SER A 11 10.16 -23.31 -21.39
CA SER A 11 10.82 -22.13 -20.82
C SER A 11 9.91 -20.90 -20.94
N VAL A 12 8.59 -21.09 -20.96
CA VAL A 12 7.69 -20.01 -20.52
C VAL A 12 7.80 -20.02 -19.01
N PHE A 13 8.82 -19.30 -18.56
CA PHE A 13 8.94 -18.84 -17.20
C PHE A 13 7.57 -18.29 -16.78
N LEU A 14 6.84 -19.10 -16.01
CA LEU A 14 5.90 -18.60 -15.05
C LEU A 14 6.73 -17.72 -14.10
N LEU A 15 6.94 -16.47 -14.49
CA LEU A 15 7.17 -15.36 -13.58
C LEU A 15 5.86 -15.15 -12.81
N THR A 16 5.41 -16.18 -12.08
CA THR A 16 4.66 -15.98 -10.85
C THR A 16 5.67 -15.41 -9.85
N GLY A 17 6.19 -14.22 -10.14
CA GLY A 17 6.75 -13.39 -9.10
C GLY A 17 5.65 -13.26 -8.05
N CYS A 18 6.00 -13.37 -6.78
CA CYS A 18 5.10 -13.05 -5.69
C CYS A 18 4.57 -11.63 -5.94
N PHE A 19 3.39 -11.52 -6.55
CA PHE A 19 2.83 -10.25 -7.01
C PHE A 19 2.35 -9.52 -5.77
N ASN A 20 3.18 -8.61 -5.25
CA ASN A 20 2.68 -7.61 -4.33
C ASN A 20 1.73 -6.70 -5.14
N PRO A 21 0.53 -6.37 -4.64
CA PRO A 21 -0.34 -5.43 -5.35
C PRO A 21 0.36 -4.09 -5.56
N ALA A 22 0.09 -3.43 -6.68
CA ALA A 22 0.73 -2.16 -7.03
C ALA A 22 0.46 -1.07 -5.98
N SER A 23 -0.73 -1.07 -5.39
CA SER A 23 -1.14 -0.22 -4.26
C SER A 23 -0.23 -0.42 -3.03
N VAL A 24 0.09 -1.67 -2.69
CA VAL A 24 1.02 -1.97 -1.59
C VAL A 24 2.43 -1.49 -1.91
N SER A 25 2.90 -1.70 -3.14
CA SER A 25 4.21 -1.18 -3.55
C SER A 25 4.30 0.34 -3.48
N VAL A 26 3.23 1.06 -3.83
CA VAL A 26 3.17 2.53 -3.69
C VAL A 26 3.37 2.96 -2.24
N VAL A 27 2.67 2.33 -1.30
CA VAL A 27 2.80 2.63 0.13
C VAL A 27 4.20 2.27 0.64
N GLU A 28 4.73 1.10 0.29
CA GLU A 28 6.09 0.70 0.68
C GLU A 28 7.17 1.65 0.11
N ASP A 29 7.07 2.01 -1.16
CA ASP A 29 8.04 2.89 -1.81
C ASP A 29 7.99 4.31 -1.22
N MET A 30 6.79 4.81 -0.88
CA MET A 30 6.61 6.06 -0.14
C MET A 30 7.33 6.02 1.21
N TYR A 31 7.12 4.99 2.02
CA TYR A 31 7.84 4.81 3.30
C TYR A 31 9.37 4.75 3.09
N GLY A 32 9.80 4.09 2.00
CA GLY A 32 11.21 4.06 1.61
C GLY A 32 11.79 5.44 1.31
N GLN A 33 11.05 6.29 0.59
CA GLN A 33 11.45 7.67 0.33
C GLN A 33 11.45 8.53 1.61
N ALA A 34 10.48 8.34 2.50
CA ALA A 34 10.43 9.03 3.78
C ALA A 34 11.64 8.69 4.66
N LEU A 35 12.05 7.42 4.72
CA LEU A 35 13.25 7.00 5.44
C LEU A 35 14.53 7.67 4.88
N MET A 36 14.54 7.97 3.58
CA MET A 36 15.61 8.71 2.90
C MET A 36 15.49 10.24 3.03
N GLU A 37 14.50 10.73 3.78
CA GLU A 37 14.23 12.16 4.00
C GLU A 37 14.00 12.92 2.67
N ASN A 38 13.43 12.23 1.68
CA ASN A 38 13.20 12.77 0.34
C ASN A 38 11.78 13.33 0.21
N GLU A 39 11.54 14.51 0.77
CA GLU A 39 10.22 15.19 0.78
C GLU A 39 9.58 15.28 -0.61
N ALA A 40 10.36 15.65 -1.63
CA ALA A 40 9.84 15.81 -2.99
C ALA A 40 9.33 14.48 -3.57
N ALA A 41 10.02 13.37 -3.27
CA ALA A 41 9.57 12.05 -3.72
C ALA A 41 8.41 11.51 -2.89
N VAL A 42 8.37 11.82 -1.59
CA VAL A 42 7.21 11.47 -0.74
C VAL A 42 5.96 12.20 -1.22
N ALA A 43 6.05 13.51 -1.44
CA ALA A 43 4.95 14.33 -1.94
C ALA A 43 4.37 13.81 -3.27
N ALA A 44 5.21 13.24 -4.13
CA ALA A 44 4.77 12.71 -5.42
C ALA A 44 3.82 11.50 -5.33
N TYR A 45 3.73 10.84 -4.17
CA TYR A 45 2.79 9.74 -3.94
C TYR A 45 1.41 10.20 -3.47
N PHE A 46 1.27 11.44 -2.98
CA PHE A 46 0.02 11.95 -2.42
C PHE A 46 -0.75 12.83 -3.40
N SER A 47 -2.06 12.89 -3.26
CA SER A 47 -2.88 13.86 -3.97
C SER A 47 -2.59 15.30 -3.49
N GLU A 48 -2.83 16.27 -4.37
CA GLU A 48 -2.71 17.69 -4.01
C GLU A 48 -3.69 18.07 -2.89
N GLU A 49 -4.88 17.45 -2.86
CA GLU A 49 -5.89 17.66 -1.82
C GLU A 49 -5.38 17.21 -0.45
N PHE A 50 -4.84 16.00 -0.36
CA PHE A 50 -4.25 15.49 0.89
C PHE A 50 -3.12 16.41 1.37
N LEU A 51 -2.18 16.77 0.49
CA LEU A 51 -1.06 17.65 0.86
C LEU A 51 -1.49 19.09 1.18
N SER A 52 -2.71 19.50 0.85
CA SER A 52 -3.24 20.81 1.25
C SER A 52 -3.60 20.87 2.73
N GLU A 53 -3.82 19.72 3.36
CA GLU A 53 -4.22 19.58 4.76
C GLU A 53 -3.07 19.10 5.67
N HIS A 54 -1.99 18.57 5.07
CA HIS A 54 -0.86 17.98 5.78
C HIS A 54 0.47 18.66 5.45
N SER A 55 1.28 18.95 6.48
CA SER A 55 2.66 19.41 6.29
C SER A 55 3.53 18.26 5.78
N ILE A 56 4.18 18.45 4.62
CA ILE A 56 5.06 17.43 4.04
C ILE A 56 6.25 17.10 4.95
N GLU A 57 6.78 18.09 5.67
CA GLU A 57 7.90 17.92 6.59
C GLU A 57 7.51 17.00 7.77
N GLU A 58 6.37 17.31 8.40
CA GLU A 58 5.84 16.51 9.52
C GLU A 58 5.49 15.09 9.06
N LEU A 59 4.85 14.97 7.88
CA LEU A 59 4.49 13.68 7.29
C LEU A 59 5.74 12.80 7.03
N VAL A 60 6.81 13.37 6.46
CA VAL A 60 8.06 12.65 6.23
C VAL A 60 8.69 12.19 7.55
N GLU A 61 8.70 13.06 8.56
CA GLU A 61 9.23 12.72 9.89
C GLU A 61 8.45 11.55 10.52
N GLU A 62 7.12 11.61 10.50
CA GLU A 62 6.24 10.57 11.05
C GLU A 62 6.41 9.24 10.32
N LEU A 63 6.39 9.25 8.99
CA LEU A 63 6.60 8.05 8.16
C LEU A 63 7.97 7.41 8.43
N ALA A 64 9.02 8.24 8.50
CA ALA A 64 10.38 7.76 8.79
C ALA A 64 10.48 7.19 10.22
N ALA A 65 9.84 7.84 11.19
CA ALA A 65 9.79 7.36 12.58
C ALA A 65 9.11 5.98 12.67
N GLN A 66 8.01 5.77 11.94
CA GLN A 66 7.32 4.49 11.87
C GLN A 66 8.19 3.39 11.24
N VAL A 67 8.90 3.69 10.14
CA VAL A 67 9.82 2.72 9.53
C VAL A 67 10.96 2.35 10.49
N ARG A 68 11.47 3.32 11.24
CA ARG A 68 12.53 3.10 12.24
C ARG A 68 12.02 2.27 13.42
N SER A 69 10.79 2.48 13.88
CA SER A 69 10.23 1.75 15.02
C SER A 69 10.07 0.25 14.74
N VAL A 70 9.72 -0.10 13.50
CA VAL A 70 9.60 -1.51 13.06
C VAL A 70 10.87 -2.07 12.41
N GLU A 71 11.98 -1.31 12.41
CA GLU A 71 13.29 -1.69 11.85
C GLU A 71 13.31 -1.98 10.33
N GLY A 72 12.37 -1.40 9.58
CA GLY A 72 12.42 -1.40 8.11
C GLY A 72 11.06 -1.47 7.41
N VAL A 73 11.02 -0.96 6.18
CA VAL A 73 9.79 -0.86 5.37
C VAL A 73 9.08 -2.20 5.22
N LYS A 74 9.82 -3.30 5.01
CA LYS A 74 9.24 -4.63 4.84
C LYS A 74 8.61 -5.19 6.12
N LEU A 75 9.00 -4.67 7.28
CA LEU A 75 8.47 -5.08 8.57
C LEU A 75 7.20 -4.31 8.96
N LEU A 76 6.81 -3.30 8.17
CA LEU A 76 5.48 -2.69 8.27
C LEU A 76 4.36 -3.68 7.90
N ASN A 77 4.69 -4.78 7.19
CA ASN A 77 3.73 -5.82 6.78
C ASN A 77 2.51 -5.24 6.02
N ALA A 78 2.78 -4.33 5.08
CA ALA A 78 1.74 -3.72 4.27
C ALA A 78 0.98 -4.77 3.44
N ILE A 79 -0.35 -4.74 3.49
CA ILE A 79 -1.24 -5.63 2.75
C ILE A 79 -2.43 -4.86 2.17
N GLU A 80 -2.92 -5.29 1.01
CA GLU A 80 -4.20 -4.80 0.48
C GLU A 80 -5.36 -5.62 1.08
N LEU A 81 -6.38 -4.92 1.57
CA LEU A 81 -7.66 -5.51 1.94
C LEU A 81 -8.65 -5.32 0.79
N THR A 82 -9.09 -6.44 0.21
CA THR A 82 -10.08 -6.42 -0.87
C THR A 82 -11.50 -6.30 -0.30
N ASP A 83 -12.47 -5.96 -1.14
CA ASP A 83 -13.93 -6.00 -0.88
C ASP A 83 -14.42 -7.22 -0.07
N LYS A 84 -13.85 -8.41 -0.32
CA LYS A 84 -14.16 -9.66 0.36
C LYS A 84 -13.70 -9.72 1.82
N ARG A 85 -12.70 -8.92 2.18
CA ARG A 85 -12.09 -8.87 3.52
C ARG A 85 -12.50 -7.63 4.30
N LEU A 86 -12.94 -6.57 3.64
CA LEU A 86 -13.41 -5.34 4.29
C LEU A 86 -14.88 -5.42 4.67
N ASN A 87 -15.25 -4.79 5.78
CA ASN A 87 -16.64 -4.54 6.19
C ASN A 87 -17.43 -3.92 5.02
N PRO A 88 -18.65 -4.40 4.69
CA PRO A 88 -19.41 -3.87 3.56
C PRO A 88 -19.71 -2.37 3.65
N GLU A 89 -19.83 -1.81 4.86
CA GLU A 89 -20.12 -0.38 5.05
C GLU A 89 -18.95 0.49 4.57
N ILE A 90 -17.71 0.07 4.87
CA ILE A 90 -16.49 0.74 4.38
C ILE A 90 -16.39 0.63 2.85
N VAL A 91 -16.75 -0.53 2.29
CA VAL A 91 -16.76 -0.72 0.82
C VAL A 91 -17.76 0.24 0.17
N GLU A 92 -18.97 0.35 0.72
CA GLU A 92 -20.01 1.26 0.21
C GLU A 92 -19.57 2.72 0.29
N GLU A 93 -18.98 3.14 1.42
CA GLU A 93 -18.45 4.50 1.60
C GLU A 93 -17.35 4.83 0.57
N LEU A 94 -16.36 3.95 0.41
CA LEU A 94 -15.27 4.15 -0.55
C LEU A 94 -15.77 4.12 -2.00
N ASP A 95 -16.76 3.27 -2.32
CA ASP A 95 -17.41 3.24 -3.63
C ASP A 95 -18.19 4.53 -3.91
N GLU A 96 -18.85 5.11 -2.92
CA GLU A 96 -19.56 6.39 -3.05
C GLU A 96 -18.60 7.56 -3.26
N MET A 97 -17.49 7.59 -2.52
CA MET A 97 -16.50 8.68 -2.58
C MET A 97 -15.62 8.60 -3.84
N TYR A 98 -15.17 7.40 -4.21
CA TYR A 98 -14.09 7.20 -5.18
C TYR A 98 -14.47 6.32 -6.39
N GLY A 99 -15.63 5.68 -6.36
CA GLY A 99 -16.03 4.64 -7.31
C GLY A 99 -15.13 3.40 -7.23
N GLU A 100 -15.19 2.50 -8.20
CA GLU A 100 -14.48 1.19 -8.13
C GLU A 100 -12.94 1.25 -8.36
N ARG A 101 -12.28 2.40 -8.15
CA ARG A 101 -10.84 2.60 -8.46
C ARG A 101 -9.94 2.74 -7.24
N TRP A 102 -10.49 2.61 -6.04
CA TRP A 102 -9.74 2.66 -4.81
C TRP A 102 -9.11 1.31 -4.48
N HIS A 103 -8.05 1.37 -3.71
CA HIS A 103 -7.35 0.25 -3.10
C HIS A 103 -7.12 0.59 -1.64
N TYR A 104 -7.53 -0.29 -0.74
CA TYR A 104 -7.37 -0.08 0.69
C TYR A 104 -6.17 -0.87 1.19
N VAL A 105 -5.14 -0.16 1.63
CA VAL A 105 -3.88 -0.76 2.12
C VAL A 105 -3.78 -0.51 3.61
N VAL A 106 -3.36 -1.53 4.35
CA VAL A 106 -3.11 -1.42 5.80
C VAL A 106 -1.70 -1.87 6.12
N ASN A 107 -1.09 -1.28 7.14
CA ASN A 107 0.20 -1.70 7.66
C ASN A 107 0.34 -1.40 9.16
N ASP A 108 1.31 -2.04 9.80
CA ASP A 108 1.65 -1.84 11.21
C ASP A 108 2.12 -0.39 11.45
N ALA A 109 1.54 0.30 12.44
CA ALA A 109 1.92 1.64 12.85
C ALA A 109 2.68 1.73 14.18
N GLY A 110 3.05 0.58 14.74
CA GLY A 110 3.67 0.46 16.06
C GLY A 110 2.65 0.63 17.19
N GLU A 111 3.05 0.25 18.40
CA GLU A 111 2.33 0.54 19.66
C GLU A 111 0.82 0.20 19.67
N GLU A 112 0.41 -0.87 18.98
CA GLU A 112 -0.99 -1.35 18.84
C GLU A 112 -1.89 -0.58 17.86
N ASP A 113 -1.30 0.30 17.04
CA ASP A 113 -2.01 1.01 15.99
C ASP A 113 -1.77 0.40 14.60
N ILE A 114 -2.76 0.55 13.73
CA ILE A 114 -2.72 0.20 12.31
C ILE A 114 -2.83 1.48 11.50
N MET A 115 -1.98 1.62 10.49
CA MET A 115 -2.13 2.66 9.48
C MET A 115 -2.99 2.13 8.35
N THR A 116 -3.97 2.91 7.93
CA THR A 116 -4.82 2.65 6.77
C THR A 116 -4.52 3.68 5.70
N TRP A 117 -4.61 3.27 4.45
CA TRP A 117 -4.33 4.09 3.28
C TRP A 117 -5.38 3.82 2.22
N VAL A 118 -5.93 4.89 1.64
CA VAL A 118 -6.73 4.81 0.42
C VAL A 118 -5.84 5.23 -0.75
N VAL A 119 -5.62 4.31 -1.68
CA VAL A 119 -4.82 4.53 -2.88
C VAL A 119 -5.73 4.49 -4.10
N LEU A 120 -5.79 5.58 -4.87
CA LEU A 120 -6.58 5.63 -6.11
C LEU A 120 -5.73 5.33 -7.33
N LYS A 121 -6.28 4.50 -8.22
CA LYS A 121 -5.74 4.34 -9.56
C LYS A 121 -6.25 5.45 -10.49
N THR A 122 -5.38 6.40 -10.81
CA THR A 122 -5.64 7.43 -11.81
C THR A 122 -5.37 6.89 -13.22
N SER A 123 -5.53 7.74 -14.25
CA SER A 123 -5.25 7.36 -15.64
C SER A 123 -3.76 7.14 -15.92
N SER A 124 -2.89 7.73 -15.11
CA SER A 124 -1.44 7.73 -15.31
C SER A 124 -0.64 7.09 -14.18
N GLN A 125 -1.18 7.03 -12.95
CA GLN A 125 -0.46 6.57 -11.79
C GLN A 125 -1.38 6.12 -10.64
N TYR A 126 -0.77 5.77 -9.51
CA TYR A 126 -1.44 5.51 -8.24
C TYR A 126 -1.11 6.66 -7.29
N GLU A 127 -2.10 7.16 -6.56
CA GLU A 127 -1.96 8.27 -5.62
C GLU A 127 -2.64 7.92 -4.29
N ILE A 128 -2.01 8.27 -3.18
CA ILE A 128 -2.57 8.18 -1.84
C ILE A 128 -3.45 9.40 -1.61
N VAL A 129 -4.72 9.17 -1.27
CA VAL A 129 -5.72 10.24 -1.08
C VAL A 129 -6.19 10.37 0.34
N GLU A 130 -6.07 9.32 1.14
CA GLU A 130 -6.40 9.32 2.57
C GLU A 130 -5.42 8.46 3.34
N ALA A 131 -5.21 8.83 4.60
CA ALA A 131 -4.35 8.16 5.56
C ALA A 131 -4.94 8.29 6.96
N GLU A 132 -5.18 7.17 7.64
CA GLU A 132 -5.66 7.20 9.02
C GLU A 132 -4.88 6.24 9.91
N LYS A 133 -4.53 6.71 11.10
CA LYS A 133 -4.05 5.85 12.17
C LYS A 133 -5.24 5.40 13.01
N VAL A 134 -5.49 4.10 13.04
CA VAL A 134 -6.63 3.48 13.73
C VAL A 134 -6.14 2.48 14.77
N THR A 135 -6.95 2.24 15.80
CA THR A 135 -6.65 1.21 16.81
C THR A 135 -6.84 -0.18 16.24
N ASN A 136 -6.21 -1.18 16.85
CA ASN A 136 -6.49 -2.59 16.55
C ASN A 136 -7.97 -2.97 16.71
N GLU A 137 -8.70 -2.35 17.64
CA GLU A 137 -10.14 -2.59 17.81
C GLU A 137 -10.92 -2.16 16.56
N TYR A 138 -10.71 -0.92 16.11
CA TYR A 138 -11.33 -0.40 14.89
C TYR A 138 -10.95 -1.23 13.66
N TYR A 139 -9.66 -1.60 13.53
CA TYR A 139 -9.20 -2.46 12.45
C TYR A 139 -9.93 -3.82 12.43
N ASN A 140 -10.12 -4.44 13.60
CA ASN A 140 -10.81 -5.72 13.70
C ASN A 140 -12.32 -5.62 13.38
N GLU A 141 -12.95 -4.47 13.63
CA GLU A 141 -14.33 -4.17 13.21
C GLU A 141 -14.45 -3.86 11.71
N SER A 142 -13.36 -3.37 11.12
CA SER A 142 -13.25 -3.01 9.70
C SER A 142 -13.04 -4.22 8.78
N ILE A 143 -12.72 -5.39 9.33
CA ILE A 143 -12.51 -6.63 8.59
C ILE A 143 -13.65 -7.65 8.81
N LYS A 144 -13.93 -8.44 7.77
CA LYS A 144 -14.95 -9.52 7.76
C LYS A 144 -14.44 -10.85 8.31
#